data_AF-B8MEN1-F1
#
_entry.id   AF-B8MEN1-F1
#
_cell.length_a   1.000
_cell.length_b   1.000
_cell.length_c   1.000
_cell.angle_alpha   90.00
_cell.angle_beta   90.00
_cell.angle_gamma   90.00
#
_symmetry.space_group_name_H-M   'P 1'
#
loop_
_entity.id
_entity.type
_entity.pdbx_description
1 polymer ?
#
loop_
_entity_poly.entity_id
_entity_poly.type
_entity_poly.pdbx_seq_one_letter_code
_entity_poly.pdbx_strand_id
1 'polypeptide(L)'
;ADHESSPMFERRRAFGPPSCAPSQLTPKRPRISYSYRFFPPTGKSALIVNIYNAPAGSIRAGEVAKALTTLPEAYFPQATILAGDLNLLHNRWQPSLHRSPTPSAEPFINWLDLQGLVLISDIDCPTHERGNVLDLSFASSPLALAGAKTSIASHLDSTSDHQPLITTVPWDQRYKETAQKLRFDTLDHTCFLSLLASNL
;
A
#
# COMPACT_ATOMS: atom_id res chain seq x y z
N ALA A 1 79.42 -27.15 26.77
CA ALA A 1 80.37 -26.55 25.82
C ALA A 1 80.06 -27.18 24.47
N ASP A 2 79.63 -26.49 23.43
CA ASP A 2 79.41 -25.07 23.21
C ASP A 2 78.38 -24.92 22.08
N HIS A 3 77.75 -23.76 22.06
CA HIS A 3 76.78 -23.32 21.07
C HIS A 3 77.41 -23.15 19.68
N GLU A 4 76.70 -23.58 18.64
CA GLU A 4 76.87 -23.07 17.29
C GLU A 4 75.51 -22.68 16.67
N SER A 5 75.51 -21.46 16.12
CA SER A 5 74.82 -21.04 14.89
C SER A 5 73.30 -20.77 14.87
N SER A 6 72.97 -19.53 14.46
CA SER A 6 71.65 -18.91 14.26
C SER A 6 70.72 -19.66 13.29
N PRO A 7 69.40 -19.32 13.23
CA PRO A 7 68.96 -18.30 12.26
C PRO A 7 67.67 -17.51 12.59
N MET A 8 67.46 -16.48 11.74
CA MET A 8 66.19 -16.01 11.17
C MET A 8 65.15 -15.24 12.02
N PHE A 9 65.04 -13.98 11.64
CA PHE A 9 63.85 -13.12 11.58
C PHE A 9 62.51 -13.85 11.47
N GLU A 10 61.55 -13.57 12.37
CA GLU A 10 60.20 -13.17 11.93
C GLU A 10 59.36 -12.49 13.02
N ARG A 11 58.56 -11.51 12.57
CA ARG A 11 57.71 -10.61 13.34
C ARG A 11 56.61 -11.37 14.09
N ARG A 12 56.34 -10.98 15.34
CA ARG A 12 54.99 -11.06 15.94
C ARG A 12 54.66 -9.78 16.69
N ARG A 13 53.95 -8.86 16.03
CA ARG A 13 53.07 -7.89 16.71
C ARG A 13 51.84 -8.66 17.17
N ALA A 14 51.47 -8.49 18.43
CA ALA A 14 50.27 -9.06 19.01
C ALA A 14 49.02 -8.55 18.28
N PHE A 15 48.25 -9.47 17.70
CA PHE A 15 46.86 -9.23 17.31
C PHE A 15 45.97 -9.70 18.47
N GLY A 16 45.49 -8.76 19.29
CA GLY A 16 44.25 -8.98 20.05
C GLY A 16 43.06 -8.74 19.11
N PRO A 17 41.97 -9.52 19.20
CA PRO A 17 40.80 -9.28 18.37
C PRO A 17 40.13 -7.95 18.75
N PRO A 18 39.63 -7.17 17.78
CA PRO A 18 38.84 -5.99 18.10
C PRO A 18 37.48 -6.45 18.67
N SER A 19 37.18 -5.99 19.87
CA SER A 19 35.85 -6.07 20.49
C SER A 19 34.86 -5.31 19.60
N CYS A 20 34.15 -6.03 18.74
CA CYS A 20 33.02 -5.49 18.00
C CYS A 20 31.81 -5.47 18.96
N ALA A 21 31.52 -4.31 19.54
CA ALA A 21 30.28 -4.10 20.28
C ALA A 21 29.11 -4.40 19.33
N PRO A 22 28.04 -5.07 19.80
CA PRO A 22 26.86 -5.26 18.96
C PRO A 22 26.26 -3.89 18.69
N SER A 23 26.30 -3.47 17.43
CA SER A 23 25.55 -2.33 16.92
C SER A 23 24.09 -2.54 17.33
N GLN A 24 23.60 -1.78 18.29
CA GLN A 24 22.19 -1.78 18.64
C GLN A 24 21.43 -1.37 17.38
N LEU A 25 20.77 -2.34 16.75
CA LEU A 25 19.77 -2.09 15.73
C LEU A 25 18.68 -1.25 16.40
N THR A 26 18.70 0.05 16.13
CA THR A 26 17.56 0.91 16.43
C THR A 26 16.32 0.30 15.78
N PRO A 27 15.18 0.23 16.48
CA PRO A 27 13.97 -0.37 15.93
C PRO A 27 13.54 0.47 14.72
N LYS A 28 13.84 -0.03 13.52
CA LYS A 28 13.37 0.57 12.27
C LYS A 28 11.86 0.46 12.27
N ARG A 29 11.19 1.59 12.06
CA ARG A 29 9.73 1.65 11.96
C ARG A 29 9.20 0.61 10.97
N PRO A 30 8.01 0.04 11.19
CA PRO A 30 7.28 -0.76 10.19
C PRO A 30 7.29 -0.01 8.86
N ARG A 31 7.89 -0.63 7.83
CA ARG A 31 7.94 -0.04 6.49
C ARG A 31 6.63 -0.40 5.81
N ILE A 32 5.71 0.57 5.75
CA ILE A 32 4.77 0.66 4.62
C ILE A 32 5.64 0.69 3.37
N SER A 33 5.39 -0.20 2.40
CA SER A 33 6.26 -0.34 1.25
C SER A 33 6.33 0.97 0.48
N TYR A 34 5.19 1.58 0.13
CA TYR A 34 5.10 2.92 -0.48
C TYR A 34 3.72 3.54 -0.22
N SER A 35 3.62 4.85 -0.11
CA SER A 35 2.34 5.58 -0.16
C SER A 35 2.39 6.65 -1.24
N TYR A 36 1.30 6.76 -2.01
CA TYR A 36 1.13 7.72 -3.07
C TYR A 36 -0.05 8.61 -2.74
N ARG A 37 0.12 9.93 -2.89
CA ARG A 37 -0.98 10.88 -2.85
C ARG A 37 -1.08 11.56 -4.20
N PHE A 38 -2.21 11.36 -4.86
CA PHE A 38 -2.49 12.03 -6.13
C PHE A 38 -3.21 13.36 -5.85
N PHE A 39 -2.77 14.44 -6.50
CA PHE A 39 -3.39 15.76 -6.43
C PHE A 39 -3.88 16.16 -7.83
N PRO A 40 -5.15 15.88 -8.18
CA PRO A 40 -5.73 16.35 -9.43
C PRO A 40 -5.96 17.87 -9.40
N PRO A 41 -6.05 18.51 -10.59
CA PRO A 41 -6.44 19.92 -10.71
C PRO A 41 -7.80 20.25 -10.06
N THR A 42 -8.66 19.26 -9.86
CA THR A 42 -9.97 19.38 -9.20
C THR A 42 -9.89 19.51 -7.67
N GLY A 43 -8.69 19.38 -7.08
CA GLY A 43 -8.44 19.58 -5.64
C GLY A 43 -8.78 18.40 -4.72
N LYS A 44 -9.44 17.35 -5.22
CA LYS A 44 -9.73 16.13 -4.42
C LYS A 44 -8.54 15.17 -4.48
N SER A 45 -7.76 15.02 -3.40
CA SER A 45 -6.66 14.04 -3.37
C SER A 45 -7.11 12.67 -2.85
N ALA A 46 -6.56 11.58 -3.39
CA ALA A 46 -6.66 10.25 -2.80
C ALA A 46 -5.31 9.79 -2.24
N LEU A 47 -5.35 9.08 -1.11
CA LEU A 47 -4.21 8.36 -0.54
C LEU A 47 -4.28 6.90 -0.99
N ILE A 48 -3.20 6.41 -1.60
CA ILE A 48 -3.02 4.99 -1.92
C ILE A 48 -1.84 4.49 -1.10
N VAL A 49 -2.04 3.41 -0.36
CA VAL A 49 -1.01 2.80 0.49
C VAL A 49 -0.77 1.38 0.01
N ASN A 50 0.45 1.11 -0.44
CA ASN A 50 0.89 -0.25 -0.74
C ASN A 50 1.46 -0.90 0.53
N ILE A 51 0.88 -2.02 0.94
CA ILE A 51 1.19 -2.74 2.16
C ILE A 51 1.90 -4.04 1.81
N TYR A 52 3.03 -4.27 2.45
CA TYR A 52 3.64 -5.60 2.53
C TYR A 52 3.79 -5.94 4.01
N ASN A 53 2.99 -6.88 4.50
CA ASN A 53 3.08 -7.36 5.86
C ASN A 53 3.78 -8.72 5.86
N ALA A 54 4.92 -8.81 6.55
CA ALA A 54 5.76 -10.01 6.48
C ALA A 54 5.03 -11.25 7.02
N PRO A 55 5.16 -12.42 6.37
CA PRO A 55 4.47 -13.64 6.76
C PRO A 55 5.01 -14.21 8.07
N ALA A 56 4.23 -15.11 8.68
CA ALA A 56 4.66 -15.86 9.86
C ALA A 56 6.01 -16.58 9.59
N GLY A 57 6.91 -16.53 10.58
CA GLY A 57 8.27 -17.08 10.44
C GLY A 57 9.30 -16.12 9.83
N SER A 58 8.88 -14.96 9.31
CA SER A 58 9.81 -13.93 8.83
C SER A 58 10.26 -12.97 9.93
N ILE A 59 11.38 -12.28 9.69
CA ILE A 59 11.81 -11.15 10.51
C ILE A 59 10.70 -10.09 10.48
N ARG A 60 10.21 -9.67 11.66
CA ARG A 60 9.15 -8.65 11.82
C ARG A 60 7.79 -9.07 11.25
N ALA A 61 7.47 -10.35 11.30
CA ALA A 61 6.15 -10.88 10.96
C ALA A 61 5.03 -10.09 11.65
N GLY A 62 4.01 -9.66 10.90
CA GLY A 62 2.84 -8.95 11.45
C GLY A 62 3.06 -7.49 11.90
N GLU A 63 4.30 -6.98 11.88
CA GLU A 63 4.60 -5.64 12.40
C GLU A 63 3.93 -4.52 11.60
N VAL A 64 3.69 -4.70 10.29
CA VAL A 64 3.06 -3.66 9.45
C VAL A 64 1.57 -3.56 9.74
N ALA A 65 0.87 -4.69 9.85
CA ALA A 65 -0.54 -4.69 10.27
C ALA A 65 -0.68 -4.01 11.64
N LYS A 66 0.16 -4.38 12.61
CA LYS A 66 0.20 -3.76 13.94
C LYS A 66 0.50 -2.26 13.88
N ALA A 67 1.40 -1.83 13.01
CA ALA A 67 1.72 -0.41 12.84
C ALA A 67 0.52 0.43 12.41
N LEU A 68 -0.19 -0.06 11.38
CA LEU A 68 -1.34 0.64 10.83
C LEU A 68 -2.40 0.87 11.91
N THR A 69 -2.61 -0.12 12.79
CA THR A 69 -3.56 0.01 13.91
C THR A 69 -3.20 1.09 14.95
N THR A 70 -1.96 1.60 14.93
CA THR A 70 -1.49 2.67 15.83
C THR A 70 -1.50 4.05 15.18
N LEU A 71 -1.78 4.15 13.89
CA LEU A 71 -1.79 5.43 13.19
C LEU A 71 -3.05 6.24 13.55
N PRO A 72 -2.91 7.55 13.84
CA PRO A 72 -4.06 8.42 14.05
C PRO A 72 -4.96 8.50 12.82
N GLU A 73 -6.27 8.62 13.04
CA GLU A 73 -7.29 8.76 11.97
C GLU A 73 -6.97 9.90 10.99
N ALA A 74 -6.38 11.00 11.50
CA ALA A 74 -5.97 12.15 10.68
C ALA A 74 -5.01 11.81 9.52
N TYR A 75 -4.34 10.65 9.54
CA TYR A 75 -3.49 10.20 8.44
C TYR A 75 -4.27 9.65 7.24
N PHE A 76 -5.54 9.31 7.41
CA PHE A 76 -6.38 8.70 6.38
C PHE A 76 -7.43 9.69 5.87
N PRO A 77 -7.23 10.32 4.70
CA PRO A 77 -8.22 11.22 4.12
C PRO A 77 -9.49 10.46 3.69
N GLN A 78 -10.57 11.21 3.42
CA GLN A 78 -11.86 10.66 2.95
C GLN A 78 -11.75 9.74 1.72
N ALA A 79 -10.75 9.95 0.86
CA ALA A 79 -10.45 9.07 -0.27
C ALA A 79 -9.15 8.31 0.02
N THR A 80 -9.27 7.07 0.49
CA THR A 80 -8.14 6.21 0.84
C THR A 80 -8.30 4.82 0.23
N ILE A 81 -7.21 4.27 -0.29
CA ILE A 81 -7.10 2.87 -0.74
C ILE A 81 -5.90 2.26 -0.02
N LEU A 82 -6.12 1.13 0.65
CA LEU A 82 -5.06 0.27 1.18
C LEU A 82 -5.02 -0.99 0.35
N ALA A 83 -3.88 -1.34 -0.21
CA ALA A 83 -3.76 -2.54 -1.04
C ALA A 83 -2.40 -3.22 -0.86
N GLY A 84 -2.34 -4.53 -1.03
CA GLY A 84 -1.09 -5.28 -1.12
C GLY A 84 -1.14 -6.62 -0.39
N ASP A 85 0.03 -7.25 -0.26
CA ASP A 85 0.19 -8.55 0.41
C ASP A 85 0.16 -8.36 1.93
N LEU A 86 -0.96 -8.76 2.55
CA LEU A 86 -1.11 -8.65 4.00
C LEU A 86 -0.61 -9.89 4.74
N ASN A 87 -0.42 -11.04 4.08
CA ASN A 87 -0.13 -12.30 4.77
C ASN A 87 -1.02 -12.56 6.01
N LEU A 88 -2.29 -12.12 5.97
CA LEU A 88 -3.27 -12.33 7.03
C LEU A 88 -4.30 -13.35 6.57
N LEU A 89 -4.56 -14.35 7.41
CA LEU A 89 -5.63 -15.31 7.22
C LEU A 89 -6.84 -14.87 8.05
N HIS A 90 -8.02 -14.77 7.44
CA HIS A 90 -9.27 -14.52 8.16
C HIS A 90 -10.50 -14.91 7.34
N ASN A 91 -11.55 -15.38 8.02
CA ASN A 91 -12.84 -15.74 7.40
C ASN A 91 -13.60 -14.53 6.83
N ARG A 92 -13.12 -13.29 7.04
CA ARG A 92 -13.76 -12.06 6.52
C ARG A 92 -13.58 -11.91 5.01
N TRP A 93 -12.43 -12.35 4.50
CA TRP A 93 -12.11 -12.34 3.06
C TRP A 93 -11.96 -13.74 2.48
N GLN A 94 -11.82 -14.75 3.33
CA GLN A 94 -11.81 -16.16 2.93
C GLN A 94 -12.74 -16.99 3.83
N PRO A 95 -14.08 -16.88 3.72
CA PRO A 95 -15.03 -17.73 4.44
C PRO A 95 -14.74 -19.23 4.36
N SER A 96 -14.20 -19.70 3.24
CA SER A 96 -13.75 -21.10 3.04
C SER A 96 -12.53 -21.51 3.87
N LEU A 97 -11.90 -20.59 4.61
CA LEU A 97 -10.70 -20.86 5.40
C LEU A 97 -10.98 -21.88 6.52
N HIS A 98 -10.32 -23.04 6.43
CA HIS A 98 -10.42 -24.12 7.42
C HIS A 98 -9.40 -24.05 8.57
N ARG A 99 -8.43 -23.12 8.49
CA ARG A 99 -7.41 -22.93 9.52
C ARG A 99 -7.74 -21.75 10.42
N SER A 100 -7.14 -21.72 11.61
CA SER A 100 -7.28 -20.57 12.50
C SER A 100 -6.80 -19.28 11.82
N PRO A 101 -7.51 -18.15 12.00
CA PRO A 101 -7.07 -16.85 11.53
C PRO A 101 -5.70 -16.45 12.09
N THR A 102 -4.98 -15.58 11.39
CA THR A 102 -3.75 -14.99 11.91
C THR A 102 -4.08 -14.14 13.15
N PRO A 103 -3.37 -14.26 14.29
CA PRO A 103 -3.72 -13.54 15.52
C PRO A 103 -3.82 -12.01 15.38
N SER A 104 -3.03 -11.42 14.47
CA SER A 104 -3.06 -9.98 14.18
C SER A 104 -4.18 -9.55 13.22
N ALA A 105 -4.95 -10.49 12.66
CA ALA A 105 -6.03 -10.18 11.73
C ALA A 105 -7.22 -9.52 12.42
N GLU A 106 -7.63 -10.01 13.60
CA GLU A 106 -8.78 -9.47 14.33
C GLU A 106 -8.58 -8.00 14.77
N PRO A 107 -7.44 -7.61 15.39
CA PRO A 107 -7.18 -6.20 15.69
C PRO A 107 -7.12 -5.31 14.43
N PHE A 108 -6.60 -5.85 13.32
CA PHE A 108 -6.54 -5.14 12.04
C PHE A 108 -7.94 -4.90 11.45
N ILE A 109 -8.82 -5.90 11.52
CA ILE A 109 -10.23 -5.81 11.12
C ILE A 109 -10.97 -4.75 11.93
N ASN A 110 -10.86 -4.80 13.26
CA ASN A 110 -11.48 -3.80 14.12
C ASN A 110 -11.00 -2.38 13.79
N TRP A 111 -9.71 -2.23 13.48
CA TRP A 111 -9.17 -0.95 13.04
C TRP A 111 -9.71 -0.52 11.68
N LEU A 112 -9.81 -1.41 10.68
CA LEU A 112 -10.41 -1.10 9.39
C LEU A 112 -11.85 -0.58 9.54
N ASP A 113 -12.64 -1.22 10.40
CA ASP A 113 -14.02 -0.84 10.68
C ASP A 113 -14.10 0.55 11.32
N LEU A 114 -13.23 0.83 12.28
CA LEU A 114 -13.12 2.17 12.91
C LEU A 114 -12.72 3.26 11.90
N GLN A 115 -11.87 2.94 10.93
CA GLN A 115 -11.44 3.87 9.88
C GLN A 115 -12.47 3.98 8.72
N GLY A 116 -13.55 3.20 8.73
CA GLY A 116 -14.50 3.15 7.62
C GLY A 116 -13.85 2.65 6.31
N LEU A 117 -12.92 1.70 6.41
CA LEU A 117 -12.26 1.05 5.28
C LEU A 117 -12.93 -0.29 4.99
N VAL A 118 -13.51 -0.41 3.80
CA VAL A 118 -14.32 -1.55 3.36
C VAL A 118 -13.50 -2.43 2.43
N LEU A 119 -13.61 -3.74 2.58
CA LEU A 119 -13.01 -4.71 1.66
C LEU A 119 -13.59 -4.53 0.26
N ILE A 120 -12.72 -4.33 -0.73
CA ILE A 120 -13.10 -4.20 -2.14
C ILE A 120 -12.52 -5.32 -3.02
N SER A 121 -11.82 -6.29 -2.44
CA SER A 121 -11.33 -7.49 -3.14
C SER A 121 -12.39 -8.57 -3.19
N ASP A 122 -12.29 -9.44 -4.20
CA ASP A 122 -13.16 -10.61 -4.29
C ASP A 122 -12.97 -11.54 -3.09
N ILE A 123 -14.09 -11.96 -2.49
CA ILE A 123 -14.12 -12.88 -1.36
C ILE A 123 -13.89 -14.31 -1.85
N ASP A 124 -13.14 -15.11 -1.09
CA ASP A 124 -12.86 -16.52 -1.39
C ASP A 124 -12.19 -16.77 -2.76
N CYS A 125 -11.53 -15.75 -3.32
CA CYS A 125 -10.77 -15.86 -4.57
C CYS A 125 -9.27 -15.91 -4.26
N PRO A 126 -8.62 -17.09 -4.28
CA PRO A 126 -7.22 -17.23 -3.90
C PRO A 126 -6.31 -16.31 -4.72
N THR A 127 -5.48 -15.55 -4.00
CA THR A 127 -4.48 -14.66 -4.60
C THR A 127 -3.08 -15.26 -4.58
N HIS A 128 -2.90 -16.39 -3.92
CA HIS A 128 -1.66 -17.18 -3.93
C HIS A 128 -1.96 -18.61 -4.40
N GLU A 129 -1.06 -19.22 -5.17
CA GLU A 129 -1.14 -20.61 -5.67
C GLU A 129 -1.47 -21.68 -4.60
N ARG A 130 -1.17 -21.40 -3.33
CA ARG A 130 -1.43 -22.28 -2.19
C ARG A 130 -2.87 -22.19 -1.67
N GLY A 131 -3.74 -21.46 -2.36
CA GLY A 131 -5.18 -21.41 -2.10
C GLY A 131 -5.62 -20.41 -1.03
N ASN A 132 -4.73 -19.52 -0.57
CA ASN A 132 -5.10 -18.48 0.40
C ASN A 132 -5.38 -17.15 -0.30
N VAL A 133 -6.22 -16.32 0.31
CA VAL A 133 -6.46 -14.93 -0.06
C VAL A 133 -5.58 -14.05 0.84
N LEU A 134 -4.43 -13.60 0.31
CA LEU A 134 -3.39 -12.86 1.06
C LEU A 134 -3.22 -11.43 0.56
N ASP A 135 -3.25 -11.22 -0.75
CA ASP A 135 -3.33 -9.91 -1.37
C ASP A 135 -4.74 -9.34 -1.23
N LEU A 136 -4.84 -8.21 -0.53
CA LEU A 136 -6.12 -7.60 -0.18
C LEU A 136 -6.10 -6.12 -0.51
N SER A 137 -7.26 -5.62 -0.90
CA SER A 137 -7.53 -4.21 -1.16
C SER A 137 -8.77 -3.75 -0.40
N PHE A 138 -8.63 -2.63 0.29
CA PHE A 138 -9.66 -1.92 1.03
C PHE A 138 -9.76 -0.48 0.52
N ALA A 139 -10.95 0.07 0.53
CA ALA A 139 -11.17 1.47 0.19
C ALA A 139 -12.06 2.15 1.23
N SER A 140 -11.91 3.46 1.39
CA SER A 140 -12.82 4.23 2.23
C SER A 140 -14.27 4.06 1.76
N SER A 141 -15.22 4.04 2.70
CA SER A 141 -16.64 3.83 2.41
C SER A 141 -17.17 4.67 1.24
N PRO A 142 -16.84 5.97 1.07
CA PRO A 142 -17.28 6.73 -0.09
C PRO A 142 -16.78 6.19 -1.43
N LEU A 143 -15.53 5.71 -1.51
CA LEU A 143 -14.97 5.10 -2.72
C LEU A 143 -15.60 3.73 -3.00
N ALA A 144 -15.77 2.91 -1.95
CA ALA A 144 -16.42 1.62 -2.07
C ALA A 144 -17.88 1.77 -2.57
N LEU A 145 -18.65 2.70 -1.98
CA LEU A 145 -20.02 3.01 -2.42
C LEU A 145 -20.08 3.61 -3.83
N ALA A 146 -19.05 4.34 -4.26
CA ALA A 146 -18.95 4.82 -5.63
C ALA A 146 -18.67 3.70 -6.64
N GLY A 147 -18.32 2.50 -6.19
CA GLY A 147 -18.07 1.32 -7.03
C GLY A 147 -16.60 0.93 -7.16
N ALA A 148 -15.73 1.35 -6.23
CA ALA A 148 -14.35 0.87 -6.20
C ALA A 148 -14.31 -0.63 -5.94
N LYS A 149 -13.52 -1.35 -6.75
CA LYS A 149 -13.42 -2.82 -6.70
C LYS A 149 -12.05 -3.30 -7.13
N THR A 150 -11.66 -4.47 -6.65
CA THR A 150 -10.41 -5.14 -7.00
C THR A 150 -10.70 -6.58 -7.38
N SER A 151 -10.17 -7.01 -8.52
CA SER A 151 -10.32 -8.37 -9.01
C SER A 151 -8.98 -8.94 -9.49
N ILE A 152 -8.89 -10.26 -9.58
CA ILE A 152 -7.74 -10.94 -10.19
C ILE A 152 -7.65 -10.55 -11.66
N ALA A 153 -6.45 -10.17 -12.10
CA ALA A 153 -6.14 -9.74 -13.45
C ALA A 153 -5.28 -10.78 -14.17
N SER A 154 -5.81 -11.98 -14.41
CA SER A 154 -5.07 -13.12 -14.99
C SER A 154 -4.34 -12.82 -16.31
N HIS A 155 -4.80 -11.81 -17.07
CA HIS A 155 -4.13 -11.32 -18.28
C HIS A 155 -2.82 -10.57 -18.03
N LEU A 156 -2.51 -10.25 -16.76
CA LEU A 156 -1.27 -9.61 -16.30
C LEU A 156 -0.36 -10.62 -15.56
N ASP A 157 -0.59 -11.92 -15.75
CA ASP A 157 0.16 -12.96 -15.06
C ASP A 157 1.68 -12.74 -15.22
N SER A 158 2.37 -12.82 -14.09
CA SER A 158 3.80 -12.56 -13.95
C SER A 158 4.61 -13.83 -13.68
N THR A 159 3.99 -15.02 -13.76
CA THR A 159 4.58 -16.31 -13.36
C THR A 159 5.00 -16.39 -11.88
N SER A 160 4.51 -15.44 -11.08
CA SER A 160 4.64 -15.41 -9.63
C SER A 160 3.72 -16.44 -9.00
N ASP A 161 4.04 -16.87 -7.78
CA ASP A 161 3.14 -17.66 -6.92
C ASP A 161 1.94 -16.83 -6.41
N HIS A 162 2.01 -15.50 -6.57
CA HIS A 162 0.92 -14.56 -6.38
C HIS A 162 0.23 -14.16 -7.70
N GLN A 163 -1.09 -14.02 -7.66
CA GLN A 163 -1.92 -13.54 -8.75
C GLN A 163 -1.91 -12.01 -8.82
N PRO A 164 -1.74 -11.41 -10.01
CA PRO A 164 -1.86 -9.96 -10.18
C PRO A 164 -3.29 -9.49 -9.91
N LEU A 165 -3.42 -8.33 -9.27
CA LEU A 165 -4.71 -7.69 -9.00
C LEU A 165 -4.86 -6.36 -9.75
N ILE A 166 -6.08 -6.06 -10.19
CA ILE A 166 -6.45 -4.75 -10.74
C ILE A 166 -7.50 -4.08 -9.86
N THR A 167 -7.18 -2.90 -9.32
CA THR A 167 -8.12 -2.06 -8.58
C THR A 167 -8.69 -0.99 -9.49
N THR A 168 -10.00 -1.00 -9.71
CA THR A 168 -10.73 0.04 -10.44
C THR A 168 -11.38 0.98 -9.45
N VAL A 169 -11.17 2.29 -9.63
CA VAL A 169 -11.70 3.33 -8.74
C VAL A 169 -12.51 4.31 -9.58
N PRO A 170 -13.83 4.38 -9.38
CA PRO A 170 -14.66 5.40 -10.00
C PRO A 170 -14.24 6.77 -9.49
N TRP A 171 -13.62 7.54 -10.39
CA TRP A 171 -13.15 8.88 -10.08
C TRP A 171 -14.10 9.89 -10.69
N ASP A 172 -14.85 10.60 -9.84
CA ASP A 172 -15.72 11.68 -10.32
C ASP A 172 -14.85 12.84 -10.82
N GLN A 173 -14.56 12.81 -12.11
CA GLN A 173 -13.88 13.87 -12.86
C GLN A 173 -14.82 15.04 -13.19
N ARG A 174 -15.97 15.21 -12.51
CA ARG A 174 -16.73 16.47 -12.59
C ARG A 174 -15.88 17.62 -12.03
N TYR A 175 -14.91 18.06 -12.82
CA TYR A 175 -14.56 19.44 -12.96
C TYR A 175 -15.89 20.14 -13.25
N LYS A 176 -16.51 20.68 -12.20
CA LYS A 176 -17.40 21.81 -12.41
C LYS A 176 -16.46 22.87 -12.92
N GLU A 177 -16.36 23.00 -14.23
CA GLU A 177 -15.89 24.22 -14.84
C GLU A 177 -16.66 25.31 -14.11
N THR A 178 -15.97 26.06 -13.25
CA THR A 178 -16.56 27.24 -12.63
C THR A 178 -17.10 28.03 -13.79
N ALA A 179 -18.43 28.20 -13.87
CA ALA A 179 -19.10 28.83 -14.99
C ALA A 179 -18.25 30.02 -15.41
N GLN A 180 -17.55 29.88 -16.54
CA GLN A 180 -16.56 30.89 -16.92
C GLN A 180 -17.39 32.14 -17.14
N LYS A 181 -17.12 33.18 -16.35
CA LYS A 181 -17.80 34.46 -16.55
C LYS A 181 -17.45 34.88 -17.98
N LEU A 182 -18.47 35.01 -18.84
CA LEU A 182 -18.30 35.49 -20.20
C LEU A 182 -17.42 36.75 -20.14
N ARG A 183 -16.22 36.66 -20.69
CA ARG A 183 -15.35 37.80 -20.81
C ARG A 183 -15.55 38.38 -22.19
N PHE A 184 -16.05 39.61 -22.25
CA PHE A 184 -16.35 40.29 -23.51
C PHE A 184 -15.10 40.55 -24.36
N ASP A 185 -13.91 40.56 -23.74
CA ASP A 185 -12.62 40.79 -24.39
C ASP A 185 -12.10 39.59 -25.19
N THR A 186 -12.53 38.37 -24.85
CA THR A 186 -12.17 37.12 -25.58
C THR A 186 -13.34 36.52 -26.35
N LEU A 187 -14.47 37.23 -26.40
CA LEU A 187 -15.70 36.76 -27.01
C LEU A 187 -15.61 36.89 -28.53
N ASP A 188 -15.78 35.78 -29.26
CA ASP A 188 -15.94 35.82 -30.71
C ASP A 188 -17.27 36.51 -31.04
N HIS A 189 -17.15 37.78 -31.41
CA HIS A 189 -18.27 38.65 -31.71
C HIS A 189 -19.17 38.09 -32.82
N THR A 190 -18.60 37.46 -33.84
CA THR A 190 -19.34 36.93 -34.98
C THR A 190 -20.14 35.69 -34.59
N CYS A 191 -19.50 34.77 -33.84
CA CYS A 191 -20.15 33.57 -33.33
C CYS A 191 -21.31 33.92 -32.39
N PHE A 192 -21.09 34.87 -31.48
CA PHE A 192 -22.11 35.31 -30.52
C PHE A 192 -23.34 35.94 -31.21
N LEU A 193 -23.13 36.84 -32.18
CA LEU A 193 -24.24 37.45 -32.92
C LEU A 193 -25.00 36.43 -33.76
N SER A 194 -24.31 35.46 -34.36
CA SER A 194 -24.96 34.37 -35.10
C SER A 194 -25.87 33.54 -34.19
N LEU A 195 -25.39 33.20 -32.99
CA LEU A 195 -26.17 32.44 -32.02
C LEU A 195 -27.37 33.23 -31.51
N LEU A 196 -27.21 34.53 -31.25
CA LEU A 196 -28.29 35.41 -30.80
C LEU A 196 -29.38 35.56 -31.87
N ALA A 197 -29.00 35.74 -33.14
CA ALA A 197 -29.93 35.84 -34.26
C ALA A 197 -30.68 34.53 -34.54
N SER A 198 -30.07 33.37 -34.23
CA SER A 198 -30.71 32.07 -34.40
C SER A 198 -31.66 31.66 -33.27
N ASN A 199 -31.72 32.42 -32.17
CA ASN A 199 -32.57 32.14 -31.01
C ASN A 199 -33.55 33.29 -30.67
N LEU A 200 -33.71 34.25 -31.60
CA LEU A 200 -34.75 35.29 -31.62
C LEU A 200 -35.73 35.01 -32.76
#